data_AF-A0A5N5I5U4-F1
#
_entry.id   AF-A0A5N5I5U4-F1
#
_cell.length_a   1.000
_cell.length_b   1.000
_cell.length_c   1.000
_cell.angle_alpha   90.00
_cell.angle_beta   90.00
_cell.angle_gamma   90.00
#
_symmetry.space_group_name_H-M   'P 1'
#
loop_
_entity.id
_entity.type
_entity.pdbx_description
1 polymer ?
#
loop_
_entity_poly.entity_id
_entity_poly.type
_entity_poly.pdbx_seq_one_letter_code
_entity_poly.pdbx_strand_id
1 'polypeptide(L)'
;MELVPAKNSGGQKEPGYSGDVKKEITGVLYHESTHVWQWNGNGQAPGGLIEGIADYVRLKAGYAPSHWVQPGQGDRWDRGYEVTAWFLDYLNSLKNGFVAEMNKKMRSGYNANYFVDILGKNVDQLWSEYKAKYGGR
;
A
#
# COMPACT_ATOMS: atom_id res chain seq x y z
N MET A 1 -10.86 -29.07 -59.98
CA MET A 1 -9.76 -28.26 -59.42
C MET A 1 -10.40 -27.31 -58.42
N GLU A 2 -9.99 -27.45 -57.16
CA GLU A 2 -10.41 -26.68 -56.01
C GLU A 2 -10.07 -25.19 -56.15
N LEU A 3 -10.85 -24.33 -55.48
CA LEU A 3 -10.31 -23.22 -54.69
C LEU A 3 -11.18 -23.06 -53.44
N VAL A 4 -10.61 -23.42 -52.29
CA VAL A 4 -11.10 -23.01 -50.95
C VAL A 4 -10.42 -21.69 -50.60
N PRO A 5 -11.11 -20.73 -49.96
CA PRO A 5 -10.39 -19.84 -49.05
C PRO A 5 -11.01 -19.72 -47.64
N ALA A 6 -10.09 -19.91 -46.69
CA ALA A 6 -9.93 -19.33 -45.36
C ALA A 6 -11.11 -19.32 -44.37
N LYS A 7 -10.98 -20.20 -43.36
CA LYS A 7 -11.68 -20.16 -42.08
C LYS A 7 -11.50 -18.79 -41.42
N ASN A 8 -12.62 -18.22 -40.98
CA ASN A 8 -12.67 -17.07 -40.09
C ASN A 8 -12.04 -17.47 -38.75
N SER A 9 -10.77 -17.12 -38.53
CA SER A 9 -10.07 -17.35 -37.26
C SER A 9 -10.75 -16.53 -36.19
N GLY A 10 -11.40 -17.21 -35.25
CA GLY A 10 -11.99 -16.60 -34.07
C GLY A 10 -10.97 -15.76 -33.33
N GLY A 11 -11.19 -14.45 -33.30
CA GLY A 11 -10.53 -13.57 -32.35
C GLY A 11 -10.91 -14.02 -30.96
N GLN A 12 -9.95 -14.55 -30.22
CA GLN A 12 -10.09 -14.70 -28.78
C GLN A 12 -10.37 -13.31 -28.23
N LYS A 13 -11.55 -13.11 -27.63
CA LYS A 13 -11.81 -11.93 -26.82
C LYS A 13 -10.82 -11.99 -25.66
N GLU A 14 -9.78 -11.16 -25.70
CA GLU A 14 -8.99 -10.90 -24.51
C GLU A 14 -9.97 -10.55 -23.38
N PRO A 15 -9.83 -11.13 -22.18
CA PRO A 15 -10.69 -10.76 -21.06
C PRO A 15 -10.38 -9.30 -20.72
N GLY A 16 -11.18 -8.39 -21.28
CA GLY A 16 -11.07 -6.97 -21.02
C GLY A 16 -11.15 -6.72 -19.52
N TYR A 17 -10.23 -5.92 -19.00
CA TYR A 17 -10.25 -5.49 -17.61
C TYR A 17 -11.61 -4.86 -17.29
N SER A 18 -12.37 -5.48 -16.39
CA SER A 18 -13.76 -5.09 -16.07
C SER A 18 -13.86 -3.95 -15.05
N GLY A 19 -12.72 -3.41 -14.57
CA GLY A 19 -12.68 -2.32 -13.59
C GLY A 19 -12.52 -0.94 -14.23
N ASP A 20 -12.62 0.09 -13.40
CA ASP A 20 -12.33 1.48 -13.82
C ASP A 20 -10.82 1.67 -14.00
N VAL A 21 -10.35 1.39 -15.23
CA VAL A 21 -8.94 1.54 -15.63
C VAL A 21 -8.39 2.92 -15.29
N LYS A 22 -9.19 3.98 -15.43
CA LYS A 22 -8.75 5.35 -15.14
C LYS A 22 -8.49 5.51 -13.64
N LYS A 23 -9.38 4.99 -12.79
CA LYS A 23 -9.21 5.00 -11.34
C LYS A 23 -7.96 4.23 -10.91
N GLU A 24 -7.72 3.06 -11.50
CA GLU A 24 -6.54 2.25 -11.19
C GLU A 24 -5.23 2.91 -11.60
N ILE A 25 -5.14 3.41 -12.84
CA ILE A 25 -3.96 4.15 -13.32
C ILE A 25 -3.69 5.36 -12.42
N THR A 26 -4.74 6.10 -12.06
CA THR A 26 -4.60 7.26 -11.17
C THR A 26 -4.06 6.83 -9.81
N GLY A 27 -4.57 5.74 -9.23
CA GLY A 27 -4.09 5.20 -7.96
C GLY A 27 -2.62 4.79 -8.00
N VAL A 28 -2.19 4.13 -9.08
CA VAL A 28 -0.78 3.78 -9.29
C VAL A 28 0.09 5.04 -9.41
N LEU A 29 -0.37 6.09 -10.09
CA LEU A 29 0.39 7.34 -10.16
C LEU A 29 0.58 7.99 -8.78
N TYR A 30 -0.39 7.91 -7.86
CA TYR A 30 -0.20 8.37 -6.48
C TYR A 30 0.83 7.53 -5.72
N HIS A 31 0.81 6.21 -5.91
CA HIS A 31 1.80 5.29 -5.35
C HIS A 31 3.21 5.66 -5.82
N GLU A 32 3.44 5.70 -7.14
CA GLU A 32 4.75 5.98 -7.73
C GLU A 32 5.24 7.41 -7.42
N SER A 33 4.34 8.39 -7.40
CA SER A 33 4.69 9.76 -7.01
C SER A 33 5.17 9.83 -5.56
N THR A 34 4.68 8.95 -4.69
CA THR A 34 5.13 8.88 -3.29
C THR A 34 6.58 8.42 -3.22
N HIS A 35 7.00 7.46 -4.05
CA HIS A 35 8.40 7.02 -4.11
C HIS A 35 9.38 8.14 -4.47
N VAL A 36 8.96 9.15 -5.24
CA VAL A 36 9.79 10.32 -5.59
C VAL A 36 10.09 11.19 -4.37
N TRP A 37 9.13 11.32 -3.44
CA TRP A 37 9.22 12.24 -2.31
C TRP A 37 9.57 11.57 -0.97
N GLN A 38 9.46 10.24 -0.90
CA GLN A 38 9.74 9.52 0.33
C GLN A 38 11.22 9.24 0.51
N TRP A 39 11.66 9.26 1.76
CA TRP A 39 12.98 8.77 2.14
C TRP A 39 12.92 7.27 2.39
N ASN A 40 13.90 6.52 1.87
CA ASN A 40 14.00 5.08 2.07
C ASN A 40 14.87 4.68 3.27
N GLY A 41 15.19 5.63 4.17
CA GLY A 41 16.05 5.34 5.31
C GLY A 41 17.49 5.00 4.93
N ASN A 42 18.06 5.59 3.88
CA ASN A 42 19.35 5.18 3.30
C ASN A 42 19.38 3.68 2.94
N GLY A 43 18.26 3.14 2.47
CA GLY A 43 18.09 1.72 2.14
C GLY A 43 17.92 0.79 3.35
N GLN A 44 17.82 1.33 4.57
CA GLN A 44 17.66 0.54 5.80
C GLN A 44 16.20 0.32 6.19
N ALA A 45 15.28 1.11 5.64
CA ALA A 45 13.86 0.93 5.92
C ALA A 45 13.35 -0.40 5.33
N PRO A 46 12.49 -1.14 6.04
CA PRO A 46 11.86 -2.35 5.49
C PRO A 46 11.14 -2.02 4.19
N GLY A 47 11.36 -2.83 3.15
CA GLY A 47 10.70 -2.63 1.85
C GLY A 47 9.18 -2.53 1.97
N GLY A 48 8.55 -3.34 2.84
CA GLY A 48 7.11 -3.24 3.05
C GLY A 48 6.66 -1.94 3.73
N LEU A 49 7.49 -1.27 4.53
CA LEU A 49 7.17 0.08 5.01
C LEU A 49 7.19 1.10 3.86
N ILE A 50 8.16 0.97 2.96
CA ILE A 50 8.35 1.83 1.78
C ILE A 50 7.17 1.69 0.81
N GLU A 51 6.77 0.47 0.47
CA GLU A 51 5.59 0.19 -0.36
C GLU A 51 4.30 0.58 0.36
N GLY A 52 4.22 0.30 1.67
CA GLY A 52 3.04 0.62 2.46
C GLY A 52 2.78 2.12 2.60
N ILE A 53 3.82 2.96 2.65
CA ILE A 53 3.67 4.43 2.63
C ILE A 53 3.10 4.90 1.29
N ALA A 54 3.59 4.34 0.17
CA ALA A 54 3.07 4.64 -1.16
C ALA A 54 1.59 4.27 -1.29
N ASP A 55 1.19 3.08 -0.82
CA ASP A 55 -0.21 2.68 -0.80
C ASP A 55 -1.06 3.40 0.26
N TYR A 56 -0.47 3.88 1.36
CA TYR A 56 -1.15 4.78 2.28
C TYR A 56 -1.55 6.09 1.59
N VAL A 57 -0.67 6.68 0.79
CA VAL A 57 -1.01 7.91 0.02
C VAL A 57 -2.11 7.63 -0.98
N ARG A 58 -2.02 6.50 -1.72
CA ARG A 58 -3.08 6.03 -2.62
C ARG A 58 -4.43 5.86 -1.89
N LEU A 59 -4.40 5.28 -0.69
CA LEU A 59 -5.57 5.12 0.19
C LEU A 59 -6.17 6.48 0.57
N LYS A 60 -5.36 7.42 1.08
CA LYS A 60 -5.84 8.74 1.50
C LYS A 60 -6.35 9.59 0.35
N ALA A 61 -5.87 9.35 -0.87
CA ALA A 61 -6.36 10.00 -2.08
C ALA A 61 -7.69 9.40 -2.59
N GLY A 62 -8.21 8.34 -1.97
CA GLY A 62 -9.49 7.71 -2.36
C GLY A 62 -9.37 6.69 -3.49
N TYR A 63 -8.15 6.23 -3.78
CA TYR A 63 -7.85 5.29 -4.87
C TYR A 63 -7.52 3.88 -4.40
N ALA A 64 -7.95 3.49 -3.21
CA ALA A 64 -7.93 2.10 -2.77
C ALA A 64 -8.78 1.23 -3.73
N PRO A 65 -8.20 0.21 -4.38
CA PRO A 65 -8.91 -0.79 -5.16
C PRO A 65 -9.93 -1.56 -4.33
N SER A 66 -11.01 -1.99 -4.98
CA SER A 66 -12.07 -2.78 -4.33
C SER A 66 -11.63 -4.17 -3.89
N HIS A 67 -10.53 -4.70 -4.44
CA HIS A 67 -9.99 -6.02 -4.12
C HIS A 67 -8.94 -6.01 -3.00
N TRP A 68 -8.63 -4.84 -2.44
CA TRP A 68 -7.73 -4.77 -1.29
C TRP A 68 -8.29 -5.54 -0.10
N VAL A 69 -7.37 -6.14 0.66
CA VAL A 69 -7.71 -6.77 1.94
C VAL A 69 -8.35 -5.75 2.87
N GLN A 70 -9.15 -6.24 3.81
CA GLN A 70 -9.80 -5.38 4.80
C GLN A 70 -8.82 -4.99 5.93
N PRO A 71 -9.07 -3.85 6.63
CA PRO A 71 -8.34 -3.52 7.84
C PRO A 71 -8.32 -4.71 8.81
N GLY A 72 -7.17 -4.95 9.42
CA GLY A 72 -6.94 -6.07 10.34
C GLY A 72 -6.53 -7.38 9.65
N GLN A 73 -6.56 -7.49 8.33
CA GLN A 73 -5.98 -8.65 7.62
C GLN A 73 -4.45 -8.54 7.49
N GLY A 74 -3.80 -9.64 7.10
CA GLY A 74 -2.34 -9.77 7.06
C GLY A 74 -1.73 -10.29 8.36
N ASP A 75 -0.49 -10.77 8.26
CA ASP A 75 0.28 -11.46 9.29
C ASP A 75 1.34 -10.58 9.96
N ARG A 76 1.90 -9.61 9.23
CA ARG A 76 2.93 -8.67 9.71
C ARG A 76 2.70 -7.23 9.27
N TRP A 77 3.19 -6.29 10.06
CA TRP A 77 2.96 -4.85 9.86
C TRP A 77 3.69 -4.28 8.63
N ASP A 78 4.82 -4.86 8.24
CA ASP A 78 5.68 -4.47 7.12
C ASP A 78 5.55 -5.43 5.93
N ARG A 79 4.36 -5.99 5.73
CA ARG A 79 4.06 -6.87 4.59
C ARG A 79 4.10 -6.13 3.26
N GLY A 80 3.98 -4.81 3.28
CA GLY A 80 3.85 -3.96 2.10
C GLY A 80 2.41 -3.69 1.72
N TYR A 81 2.28 -2.82 0.73
CA TYR A 81 1.03 -2.56 0.02
C TYR A 81 -0.16 -2.28 0.95
N GLU A 82 -1.33 -2.85 0.65
CA GLU A 82 -2.59 -2.60 1.34
C GLU A 82 -2.56 -2.96 2.83
N VAL A 83 -1.84 -4.03 3.21
CA VAL A 83 -1.77 -4.48 4.62
C VAL A 83 -1.08 -3.42 5.46
N THR A 84 0.08 -2.95 5.00
CA THR A 84 0.83 -1.90 5.69
C THR A 84 0.12 -0.55 5.59
N ALA A 85 -0.52 -0.23 4.45
CA ALA A 85 -1.28 1.00 4.28
C ALA A 85 -2.42 1.15 5.30
N TRP A 86 -3.20 0.08 5.56
CA TRP A 86 -4.25 0.09 6.57
C TRP A 86 -3.71 0.26 7.99
N PHE A 87 -2.57 -0.36 8.29
CA PHE A 87 -1.89 -0.16 9.57
C PHE A 87 -1.45 1.29 9.75
N LEU A 88 -0.84 1.88 8.73
CA LEU A 88 -0.41 3.27 8.74
C LEU A 88 -1.59 4.25 8.88
N ASP A 89 -2.75 3.95 8.29
CA ASP A 89 -3.98 4.74 8.50
C ASP A 89 -4.47 4.66 9.94
N TYR A 90 -4.41 3.49 10.57
CA TYR A 90 -4.64 3.36 12.01
C TYR A 90 -3.64 4.19 12.84
N LEU A 91 -2.33 4.14 12.55
CA LEU A 91 -1.34 4.94 13.27
C LEU A 91 -1.58 6.44 13.10
N ASN A 92 -1.95 6.88 11.89
CA ASN A 92 -2.30 8.27 11.63
C ASN A 92 -3.58 8.70 12.36
N SER A 93 -4.50 7.77 12.66
CA SER A 93 -5.67 8.04 13.51
C SER A 93 -5.30 8.25 14.99
N LEU A 94 -4.19 7.67 15.45
CA LEU A 94 -3.67 7.89 16.81
C LEU A 94 -2.91 9.21 16.92
N LYS A 95 -2.18 9.58 15.86
CA LYS A 95 -1.49 10.87 15.75
C LYS A 95 -1.56 11.37 14.31
N ASN A 96 -2.35 12.42 14.11
CA ASN A 96 -2.44 13.05 12.80
C ASN A 96 -1.04 13.51 12.34
N GLY A 97 -0.65 13.13 11.13
CA GLY A 97 0.67 13.42 10.57
C GLY A 97 1.73 12.35 10.89
N PHE A 98 1.36 11.21 11.47
CA PHE A 98 2.29 10.11 11.76
C PHE A 98 3.17 9.75 10.55
N VAL A 99 2.56 9.53 9.39
CA VAL A 99 3.30 9.09 8.17
C VAL A 99 4.27 10.17 7.70
N ALA A 100 3.88 11.44 7.78
CA ALA A 100 4.76 12.56 7.43
C ALA A 100 5.95 12.67 8.39
N GLU A 101 5.73 12.46 9.69
CA GLU A 101 6.79 12.47 10.70
C GLU A 101 7.74 11.26 10.53
N MET A 102 7.20 10.07 10.23
CA MET A 102 7.98 8.88 9.91
C MET A 102 8.87 9.12 8.67
N ASN A 103 8.29 9.63 7.58
CA ASN A 103 9.04 9.97 6.37
C ASN A 103 10.18 10.96 6.68
N LYS A 104 9.89 12.02 7.45
CA LYS A 104 10.91 13.01 7.86
C LYS A 104 12.06 12.36 8.65
N LYS A 105 11.75 11.45 9.58
CA LYS A 105 12.76 10.73 10.37
C LYS A 105 13.61 9.79 9.51
N MET A 106 13.06 9.24 8.43
CA MET A 106 13.79 8.37 7.50
C MET A 106 14.82 9.09 6.61
N ARG A 107 14.99 10.41 6.73
CA ARG A 107 15.87 11.19 5.86
C ARG A 107 17.33 10.73 5.82
N SER A 108 17.85 10.19 6.93
CA SER A 108 19.28 9.82 7.06
C SER A 108 19.51 8.39 7.52
N GLY A 109 18.49 7.56 7.56
CA GLY A 109 18.55 6.21 8.12
C GLY A 109 17.19 5.73 8.59
N TYR A 110 17.08 4.46 8.96
CA TYR A 110 15.87 3.91 9.57
C TYR A 110 16.17 3.25 10.92
N ASN A 111 15.29 3.48 11.88
CA ASN A 111 15.30 2.79 13.17
C ASN A 111 13.87 2.49 13.62
N ALA A 112 13.61 1.26 14.08
CA ALA A 112 12.29 0.87 14.59
C ALA A 112 11.84 1.68 15.83
N ASN A 113 12.77 2.31 16.56
CA ASN A 113 12.44 3.21 17.67
C ASN A 113 11.72 4.48 17.21
N TYR A 114 11.69 4.81 15.91
CA TYR A 114 10.90 5.94 15.42
C TYR A 114 9.41 5.79 15.74
N PHE A 115 8.89 4.56 15.84
CA PHE A 115 7.52 4.33 16.32
C PHE A 115 7.36 4.77 17.78
N VAL A 116 8.35 4.48 18.63
CA VAL A 116 8.38 4.91 20.04
C VAL A 116 8.51 6.43 20.13
N ASP A 117 9.39 7.04 19.34
CA ASP A 117 9.57 8.49 19.33
C ASP A 117 8.29 9.25 18.93
N ILE A 118 7.49 8.67 18.02
CA ILE A 118 6.31 9.33 17.48
C ILE A 118 5.05 9.06 18.33
N LEU A 119 4.86 7.82 18.81
CA LEU A 119 3.63 7.33 19.45
C LEU A 119 3.82 6.79 20.88
N GLY A 120 5.06 6.71 21.37
CA GLY A 120 5.36 6.19 22.71
C GLY A 120 5.29 4.66 22.85
N LYS A 121 5.13 3.92 21.75
CA LYS A 121 5.02 2.46 21.73
C LYS A 121 5.86 1.86 20.61
N ASN A 122 6.37 0.65 20.82
CA ASN A 122 7.09 -0.05 19.76
C ASN A 122 6.09 -0.58 18.70
N VAL A 123 6.62 -0.92 17.52
CA VAL A 123 5.78 -1.32 16.37
C VAL A 123 4.98 -2.60 16.64
N ASP A 124 5.51 -3.54 17.43
CA ASP A 124 4.82 -4.80 17.74
C ASP A 124 3.61 -4.59 18.65
N GLN A 125 3.72 -3.69 19.64
CA GLN A 125 2.60 -3.26 20.48
C GLN A 125 1.52 -2.59 19.62
N LEU A 126 1.93 -1.65 18.76
CA LEU A 126 1.01 -0.94 17.87
C LEU A 126 0.30 -1.90 16.89
N TRP A 127 1.03 -2.86 16.32
CA TRP A 127 0.48 -3.89 15.46
C TRP A 127 -0.53 -4.78 16.21
N SER A 128 -0.19 -5.19 17.43
CA SER A 128 -1.10 -5.98 18.27
C SER A 128 -2.39 -5.22 18.59
N GLU A 129 -2.31 -3.93 18.89
CA GLU A 129 -3.47 -3.06 19.14
C GLU A 129 -4.33 -2.88 17.87
N TYR A 130 -3.69 -2.71 16.72
CA TYR A 130 -4.36 -2.70 15.43
C TYR A 130 -5.12 -4.01 15.16
N LYS A 131 -4.47 -5.16 15.38
CA LYS A 131 -5.08 -6.49 15.21
C LYS A 131 -6.22 -6.72 16.20
N ALA A 132 -6.11 -6.26 17.44
CA ALA A 132 -7.20 -6.31 18.40
C ALA A 132 -8.40 -5.44 17.96
N LYS A 133 -8.14 -4.27 17.37
CA LYS A 133 -9.18 -3.34 16.92
C LYS A 133 -9.91 -3.81 15.65
N TYR A 134 -9.22 -4.48 14.73
CA TYR A 134 -9.74 -4.79 13.39
C TYR A 134 -9.72 -6.27 13.00
N GLY A 135 -8.89 -7.12 13.62
CA GLY A 135 -8.65 -8.50 13.18
C GLY A 135 -9.78 -9.50 13.48
N GLY A 136 -10.82 -9.10 14.21
CA GLY A 136 -12.02 -9.90 14.47
C GLY A 136 -13.24 -9.51 13.62
N ARG A 137 -13.04 -8.70 12.57
CA ARG A 137 -14.12 -8.26 11.66
C ARG A 137 -13.99 -8.88 10.28
#